data_AF-A0A293MUC6-F1
#
_entry.id   AF-A0A293MUC6-F1
#
_cell.length_a   1.000
_cell.length_b   1.000
_cell.length_c   1.000
_cell.angle_alpha   90.00
_cell.angle_beta   90.00
_cell.angle_gamma   90.00
#
_symmetry.space_group_name_H-M   'P 1'
#
loop_
_entity.id
_entity.type
_entity.pdbx_description
1 polymer ?
#
loop_
_entity_poly.entity_id
_entity_poly.type
_entity_poly.pdbx_seq_one_letter_code
_entity_poly.pdbx_strand_id
1 'polypeptide(L)'
;MEPSSSGLQHDGRKRLSKTTANRENSEETKGIRRDMHDAVTKGDIDQVQKCLNEEKDLRQWLHPRTEESAMYTAVKTRQYKIYALLVSRNCRLSQDKEEKEGEYFIEVNPLGHLEIEYQLHSFLHRCPTVARLVGKSSSKGPHHGFEKKVEELYQKLEKIPIVNTILQVVATSAFIEI
;
A
#
# COMPACT_ATOMS: atom_id res chain seq x y z
N MET A 1 -6.15 -40.80 -31.54
CA MET A 1 -6.60 -40.17 -30.27
C MET A 1 -5.35 -39.84 -29.49
N GLU A 2 -4.90 -38.59 -29.60
CA GLU A 2 -3.83 -38.03 -28.77
C GLU A 2 -4.39 -36.80 -28.05
N PRO A 3 -4.11 -36.60 -26.76
CA PRO A 3 -4.39 -35.33 -26.12
C PRO A 3 -3.16 -34.42 -26.23
N SER A 4 -3.28 -33.39 -27.06
CA SER A 4 -2.32 -32.28 -27.11
C SER A 4 -2.41 -31.45 -25.83
N SER A 5 -1.31 -31.48 -25.08
CA SER A 5 -1.00 -30.54 -24.01
C SER A 5 -0.86 -29.13 -24.58
N SER A 6 -1.66 -28.17 -24.09
CA SER A 6 -1.35 -26.75 -24.22
C SER A 6 -1.42 -26.11 -22.84
N GLY A 7 -0.25 -25.63 -22.40
CA GLY A 7 0.00 -25.09 -21.08
C GLY A 7 -0.75 -23.79 -20.83
N LEU A 8 -1.41 -23.74 -19.67
CA LEU A 8 -1.94 -22.52 -19.08
C LEU A 8 -0.77 -21.68 -18.57
N GLN A 9 -0.45 -20.60 -19.28
CA GLN A 9 0.36 -19.52 -18.73
C GLN A 9 -0.50 -18.79 -17.68
N HIS A 10 -0.13 -18.91 -16.41
CA HIS A 10 -0.72 -18.15 -15.31
C HIS A 10 -0.20 -16.72 -15.36
N ASP A 11 -0.96 -15.82 -16.00
CA ASP A 11 -0.79 -14.37 -15.83
C ASP A 11 -1.29 -13.98 -14.43
N GLY A 12 -0.33 -13.67 -13.55
CA GLY A 12 -0.52 -13.35 -12.14
C GLY A 12 -1.05 -11.94 -11.88
N ARG A 13 -1.91 -11.38 -12.74
CA ARG A 13 -2.59 -10.11 -12.46
C ARG A 13 -3.68 -10.31 -11.41
N LYS A 14 -3.33 -10.00 -10.17
CA LYS A 14 -4.22 -9.83 -9.02
C LYS A 14 -5.29 -8.78 -9.41
N ARG A 15 -6.42 -9.24 -9.93
CA ARG A 15 -7.62 -8.40 -10.12
C ARG A 15 -8.01 -7.91 -8.73
N LEU A 16 -7.82 -6.62 -8.43
CA LEU A 16 -8.59 -5.97 -7.37
C LEU A 16 -10.05 -6.33 -7.60
N SER A 17 -10.79 -6.57 -6.51
CA SER A 17 -12.22 -6.78 -6.63
C SER A 17 -12.79 -5.61 -7.42
N LYS A 18 -13.68 -5.89 -8.38
CA LYS A 18 -14.31 -4.90 -9.26
C LYS A 18 -14.91 -3.71 -8.46
N THR A 19 -15.19 -3.93 -7.18
CA THR A 19 -15.70 -2.98 -6.21
C THR A 19 -14.69 -1.92 -5.76
N THR A 20 -13.42 -2.25 -5.47
CA THR A 20 -12.43 -1.25 -5.01
C THR A 20 -11.91 -0.38 -6.15
N ALA A 21 -11.66 -0.97 -7.34
CA ALA A 21 -11.31 -0.20 -8.54
C ALA A 21 -12.40 0.81 -8.91
N ASN A 22 -13.68 0.47 -8.69
CA ASN A 22 -14.80 1.38 -8.91
C ASN A 22 -14.82 2.56 -7.91
N ARG A 23 -14.35 2.37 -6.66
CA ARG A 23 -14.34 3.43 -5.64
C ARG A 23 -13.15 4.38 -5.77
N GLU A 24 -12.02 3.95 -6.30
CA GLU A 24 -10.85 4.81 -6.57
C GLU A 24 -11.17 5.92 -7.59
N ASN A 25 -12.19 5.71 -8.42
CA ASN A 25 -12.62 6.65 -9.46
C ASN A 25 -14.07 7.12 -9.28
N SER A 26 -14.74 6.79 -8.18
CA SER A 26 -16.14 7.20 -7.97
C SER A 26 -16.24 8.68 -7.59
N GLU A 27 -17.42 9.26 -7.87
CA GLU A 27 -17.77 10.61 -7.41
C GLU A 27 -17.97 10.66 -5.89
N GLU A 28 -18.40 9.56 -5.27
CA GLU A 28 -18.60 9.45 -3.81
C GLU A 28 -17.29 9.72 -3.04
N THR A 29 -16.16 9.18 -3.52
CA THR A 29 -14.85 9.33 -2.86
C THR A 29 -14.06 10.54 -3.36
N LYS A 30 -14.58 11.28 -4.35
CA LYS A 30 -13.86 12.35 -5.03
C LYS A 30 -13.47 13.50 -4.10
N GLY A 31 -14.33 13.83 -3.15
CA GLY A 31 -14.06 14.86 -2.14
C GLY A 31 -12.87 14.48 -1.27
N ILE A 32 -12.99 13.34 -0.58
CA ILE A 32 -11.94 12.86 0.33
C ILE A 32 -10.61 12.54 -0.38
N ARG A 33 -10.64 12.07 -1.63
CA ARG A 33 -9.41 11.91 -2.43
C ARG A 33 -8.76 13.26 -2.72
N ARG A 34 -9.52 14.31 -3.02
CA ARG A 34 -8.97 15.66 -3.19
C ARG A 34 -8.32 16.16 -1.89
N ASP A 35 -9.02 16.01 -0.77
CA ASP A 35 -8.51 16.40 0.54
C ASP A 35 -7.21 15.66 0.89
N MET A 36 -7.12 14.37 0.57
CA MET A 36 -5.89 13.58 0.69
C MET A 36 -4.73 14.20 -0.09
N HIS A 37 -4.91 14.50 -1.38
CA HIS A 37 -3.82 15.07 -2.20
C HIS A 37 -3.44 16.50 -1.79
N ASP A 38 -4.40 17.31 -1.36
CA ASP A 38 -4.13 18.65 -0.83
C ASP A 38 -3.33 18.56 0.47
N ALA A 39 -3.70 17.65 1.37
CA ALA A 39 -2.98 17.39 2.62
C ALA A 39 -1.56 16.86 2.36
N VAL A 40 -1.42 15.89 1.44
CA VAL A 40 -0.11 15.38 1.00
C VAL A 40 0.75 16.54 0.49
N THR A 41 0.22 17.39 -0.39
CA THR A 41 0.98 18.51 -0.97
C THR A 41 1.42 19.51 0.10
N LYS A 42 0.57 19.80 1.09
CA LYS A 42 0.85 20.73 2.19
C LYS A 42 1.73 20.14 3.30
N GLY A 43 1.97 18.82 3.31
CA GLY A 43 2.67 18.16 4.40
C GLY A 43 1.81 17.96 5.66
N ASP A 44 0.49 18.03 5.56
CA ASP A 44 -0.44 17.88 6.68
C ASP A 44 -0.68 16.40 7.00
N ILE A 45 0.19 15.85 7.86
CA ILE A 45 0.16 14.43 8.22
C ILE A 45 -1.11 14.03 8.98
N ASP A 46 -1.69 14.93 9.78
CA ASP A 46 -2.86 14.64 10.59
C ASP A 46 -4.11 14.53 9.71
N GLN A 47 -4.24 15.42 8.72
CA GLN A 47 -5.31 15.33 7.74
C GLN A 47 -5.15 14.09 6.84
N VAL A 48 -3.93 13.74 6.42
CA VAL A 48 -3.70 12.46 5.72
C VAL A 48 -4.14 11.27 6.57
N GLN A 49 -3.79 11.28 7.86
CA GLN A 49 -4.16 10.21 8.76
C GLN A 49 -5.68 10.09 8.95
N LYS A 50 -6.38 11.23 8.99
CA LYS A 50 -7.84 11.29 9.03
C LYS A 50 -8.45 10.66 7.78
N CYS A 51 -8.00 11.04 6.58
CA CYS A 51 -8.47 10.45 5.32
C CYS A 51 -8.28 8.92 5.30
N LEU A 52 -7.09 8.43 5.70
CA LEU A 52 -6.78 6.99 5.76
C LEU A 52 -7.67 6.21 6.74
N ASN A 53 -8.21 6.87 7.77
CA ASN A 53 -9.09 6.22 8.73
C ASN A 53 -10.55 6.21 8.27
N GLU A 54 -10.97 7.23 7.51
CA GLU A 54 -12.33 7.35 6.95
C GLU A 54 -12.55 6.38 5.78
N GLU A 55 -11.57 6.22 4.88
CA GLU A 55 -11.68 5.32 3.72
C GLU A 55 -10.55 4.29 3.68
N LYS A 56 -10.71 3.22 4.46
CA LYS A 56 -9.70 2.14 4.60
C LYS A 56 -9.53 1.27 3.36
N ASP A 57 -10.53 1.28 2.47
CA ASP A 57 -10.57 0.41 1.29
C ASP A 57 -9.87 1.02 0.08
N LEU A 58 -9.62 2.34 0.09
CA LEU A 58 -8.82 3.00 -0.92
C LEU A 58 -7.35 2.69 -0.69
N ARG A 59 -6.72 2.12 -1.72
CA ARG A 59 -5.32 1.69 -1.69
C ARG A 59 -4.44 2.59 -2.54
N GLN A 60 -4.92 3.05 -3.69
CA GLN A 60 -4.13 3.89 -4.58
C GLN A 60 -4.27 5.37 -4.23
N TRP A 61 -5.47 5.77 -3.77
CA TRP A 61 -5.81 7.16 -3.51
C TRP A 61 -5.52 8.01 -4.74
N LEU A 62 -6.26 7.76 -5.82
CA LEU A 62 -6.02 8.43 -7.10
C LEU A 62 -6.48 9.88 -7.07
N HIS A 63 -5.70 10.78 -7.64
CA HIS A 63 -6.11 12.18 -7.76
C HIS A 63 -7.29 12.30 -8.72
N PRO A 64 -8.39 13.00 -8.40
CA PRO A 64 -9.57 13.12 -9.26
C PRO A 64 -9.39 13.79 -10.65
N ARG A 65 -8.17 14.18 -11.01
CA ARG A 65 -7.86 14.92 -12.24
C ARG A 65 -6.64 14.36 -12.94
N THR A 66 -5.55 14.15 -12.19
CA THR A 66 -4.31 13.61 -12.74
C THR A 66 -4.26 12.08 -12.67
N GLU A 67 -5.12 11.46 -11.86
CA GLU A 67 -5.13 10.01 -11.56
C GLU A 67 -3.77 9.48 -11.10
N GLU A 68 -2.93 10.38 -10.58
CA GLU A 68 -1.67 10.03 -9.92
C GLU A 68 -2.00 9.53 -8.51
N SER A 69 -1.24 8.56 -8.01
CA SER A 69 -1.40 8.06 -6.65
C SER A 69 -0.98 9.10 -5.60
N ALA A 70 -1.55 9.00 -4.39
CA ALA A 70 -1.11 9.81 -3.26
C ALA A 70 0.36 9.53 -2.88
N MET A 71 0.83 8.29 -3.07
CA MET A 71 2.23 7.91 -2.84
C MET A 71 3.18 8.64 -3.78
N TYR A 72 2.86 8.65 -5.09
CA TYR A 72 3.64 9.39 -6.06
C TYR A 72 3.62 10.90 -5.78
N THR A 73 2.45 11.44 -5.43
CA THR A 73 2.32 12.86 -5.06
C THR A 73 3.23 13.20 -3.88
N ALA A 74 3.28 12.36 -2.85
CA ALA A 74 4.12 12.58 -1.67
C ALA A 74 5.62 12.62 -2.03
N VAL A 75 6.07 11.75 -2.93
CA VAL A 75 7.49 11.74 -3.37
C VAL A 75 7.80 12.95 -4.24
N LYS A 76 6.90 13.30 -5.17
CA LYS A 76 7.01 14.48 -6.04
C LYS A 76 7.11 15.78 -5.25
N THR A 77 6.36 15.90 -4.15
CA THR A 77 6.37 17.07 -3.26
C THR A 77 7.40 16.96 -2.13
N ARG A 78 8.22 15.92 -2.11
CA ARG A 78 9.27 15.64 -1.09
C ARG A 78 8.73 15.47 0.34
N GLN A 79 7.49 15.02 0.46
CA GLN A 79 6.80 14.76 1.73
C GLN A 79 7.04 13.31 2.16
N TYR A 80 8.32 12.96 2.37
CA TYR A 80 8.77 11.58 2.59
C TYR A 80 8.21 10.95 3.87
N LYS A 81 7.93 11.76 4.89
CA LYS A 81 7.25 11.32 6.11
C LYS A 81 5.83 10.82 5.82
N ILE A 82 5.10 11.52 4.95
CA ILE A 82 3.76 11.13 4.51
C ILE A 82 3.84 9.90 3.60
N TYR A 83 4.83 9.84 2.71
CA TYR A 83 5.08 8.64 1.92
C TYR A 83 5.26 7.39 2.81
N ALA A 84 6.08 7.50 3.86
CA ALA A 84 6.28 6.41 4.82
C ALA A 84 4.98 6.00 5.54
N LEU A 85 4.13 6.97 5.91
CA LEU A 85 2.80 6.72 6.47
C LEU A 85 1.91 5.96 5.47
N LEU A 86 1.88 6.38 4.21
CA LEU A 86 1.09 5.73 3.16
C LEU A 86 1.53 4.27 2.96
N VAL A 87 2.85 4.02 2.91
CA VAL A 87 3.41 2.65 2.84
C VAL A 87 2.98 1.82 4.06
N SER A 88 3.01 2.40 5.26
CA SER A 88 2.60 1.70 6.48
C SER A 88 1.12 1.30 6.48
N ARG A 89 0.28 2.03 5.74
CA ARG A 89 -1.16 1.75 5.54
C ARG A 89 -1.44 0.91 4.29
N ASN A 90 -0.41 0.31 3.69
CA ASN A 90 -0.53 -0.54 2.50
C ASN A 90 -1.19 0.20 1.32
N CYS A 91 -0.90 1.49 1.18
CA CYS A 91 -1.20 2.23 -0.03
C CYS A 91 -0.29 1.76 -1.17
N ARG A 92 -0.69 2.05 -2.41
CA ARG A 92 -0.02 1.58 -3.64
C ARG A 92 0.08 2.69 -4.67
N LEU A 93 0.98 2.51 -5.63
CA LEU A 93 1.03 3.32 -6.84
C LEU A 93 -0.20 3.08 -7.71
N SER A 94 -0.44 4.00 -8.64
CA SER A 94 -1.53 3.89 -9.60
C SER A 94 -1.28 2.67 -10.50
N GLN A 95 -2.23 1.73 -10.62
CA GLN A 95 -2.03 0.55 -11.45
C GLN A 95 -1.81 0.88 -12.93
N ASP A 96 -2.50 1.90 -13.42
CA ASP A 96 -2.41 2.32 -14.81
C ASP A 96 -1.13 3.13 -15.09
N LYS A 97 -0.51 3.68 -14.04
CA LYS A 97 0.69 4.53 -14.14
C LYS A 97 1.87 4.00 -13.33
N GLU A 98 1.85 2.72 -12.92
CA GLU A 98 2.78 2.17 -11.93
C GLU A 98 4.23 2.29 -12.41
N GLU A 99 4.48 1.95 -13.67
CA GLU A 99 5.81 2.05 -14.28
C GLU A 99 6.31 3.50 -14.28
N LYS A 100 5.50 4.43 -14.77
CA LYS A 100 5.85 5.86 -14.84
C LYS A 100 6.01 6.49 -13.45
N GLU A 101 5.11 6.18 -12.52
CA GLU A 101 5.21 6.63 -11.15
C GLU A 101 6.45 6.04 -10.47
N GLY A 102 6.78 4.77 -10.78
CA GLY A 102 7.95 4.04 -10.32
C GLY A 102 9.27 4.61 -10.84
N GLU A 103 9.35 4.97 -12.12
CA GLU A 103 10.52 5.61 -12.73
C GLU A 103 10.92 6.90 -12.00
N TYR A 104 9.92 7.69 -11.58
CA TYR A 104 10.19 8.92 -10.83
C TYR A 104 10.90 8.66 -9.50
N PHE A 105 10.69 7.49 -8.87
CA PHE A 105 11.45 7.13 -7.68
C PHE A 105 12.94 6.98 -8.00
N ILE A 106 13.30 6.45 -9.16
CA ILE A 106 14.70 6.28 -9.60
C ILE A 106 15.35 7.65 -9.86
N GLU A 107 14.57 8.62 -10.32
CA GLU A 107 15.05 9.98 -10.59
C GLU A 107 15.21 10.84 -9.33
N VAL A 108 14.74 10.37 -8.16
CA VAL A 108 14.97 11.07 -6.89
C VAL A 108 16.47 11.16 -6.66
N ASN A 109 16.95 12.34 -6.25
CA ASN A 109 18.37 12.50 -5.97
C ASN A 109 18.81 11.56 -4.81
N PRO A 110 20.10 11.20 -4.72
CA PRO A 110 20.57 10.26 -3.70
C PRO A 110 20.24 10.63 -2.25
N LEU A 111 20.20 11.92 -1.92
CA LEU A 111 19.81 12.39 -0.58
C LEU A 111 18.31 12.17 -0.31
N GLY A 112 17.47 12.37 -1.33
CA GLY A 112 16.04 12.07 -1.26
C GLY A 112 15.77 10.57 -1.08
N HIS A 113 16.55 9.71 -1.74
CA HIS A 113 16.49 8.26 -1.50
C HIS A 113 16.81 7.89 -0.06
N LEU A 114 17.93 8.40 0.47
CA LEU A 114 18.32 8.17 1.86
C LEU A 114 17.26 8.66 2.85
N GLU A 115 16.65 9.81 2.57
CA GLU A 115 15.57 10.35 3.41
C GLU A 115 14.30 9.49 3.33
N ILE A 116 13.92 9.00 2.15
CA ILE A 116 12.81 8.04 2.00
C ILE A 116 13.07 6.78 2.83
N GLU A 117 14.26 6.19 2.70
CA GLU A 117 14.66 5.01 3.45
C GLU A 117 14.64 5.27 4.96
N TYR A 118 15.19 6.40 5.41
CA TYR A 118 15.17 6.80 6.81
C TYR A 118 13.76 6.95 7.35
N GLN A 119 12.87 7.65 6.65
CA GLN A 119 11.48 7.85 7.08
C GLN A 119 10.70 6.53 7.09
N LEU A 120 10.89 5.69 6.06
CA LEU A 120 10.32 4.34 6.02
C LEU A 120 10.78 3.53 7.23
N HIS A 121 12.07 3.45 7.48
CA HIS A 121 12.63 2.73 8.62
C HIS A 121 12.06 3.29 9.93
N SER A 122 12.09 4.60 10.12
CA SER A 122 11.57 5.27 11.33
C SER A 122 10.09 4.96 11.60
N PHE A 123 9.23 4.98 10.57
CA PHE A 123 7.82 4.63 10.71
C PHE A 123 7.61 3.13 10.93
N LEU A 124 8.28 2.29 10.13
CA LEU A 124 8.12 0.85 10.16
C LEU A 124 8.59 0.24 11.48
N HIS A 125 9.62 0.80 12.12
CA HIS A 125 10.11 0.36 13.43
C HIS A 125 9.23 0.81 14.61
N ARG A 126 8.36 1.81 14.41
CA ARG A 126 7.39 2.24 15.44
C ARG A 126 6.11 1.41 15.45
N CYS A 127 5.84 0.67 14.37
CA CYS A 127 4.67 -0.20 14.26
C CYS A 127 5.04 -1.67 14.54
N PRO A 128 4.27 -2.39 15.37
CA PRO A 128 4.46 -3.83 15.55
C PRO A 128 4.42 -4.58 14.21
N THR A 129 5.30 -5.56 14.02
CA THR A 129 5.38 -6.38 12.81
C THR A 129 4.03 -6.98 12.42
N VAL A 130 3.32 -7.53 13.41
CA VAL A 130 1.98 -8.12 13.24
C VAL A 130 0.98 -7.12 12.67
N ALA A 131 0.91 -5.89 13.21
CA ALA A 131 -0.04 -4.88 12.75
C ALA A 131 0.17 -4.52 11.26
N ARG A 132 1.43 -4.47 10.80
CA ARG A 132 1.74 -4.22 9.39
C ARG A 132 1.31 -5.38 8.50
N LEU A 133 1.55 -6.61 8.93
CA LEU A 133 1.17 -7.81 8.18
C LEU A 133 -0.35 -7.95 8.07
N VAL A 134 -1.09 -7.62 9.12
CA VAL A 134 -2.56 -7.55 9.09
C VAL A 134 -3.03 -6.54 8.04
N GLY A 135 -2.44 -5.33 8.01
CA GLY A 135 -2.79 -4.30 7.01
C GLY A 135 -2.47 -4.69 5.56
N LYS A 136 -1.49 -5.59 5.36
CA LYS A 136 -1.13 -6.18 4.07
C LYS A 136 -2.00 -7.38 3.67
N SER A 137 -2.65 -8.00 4.64
CA SER A 137 -3.45 -9.20 4.41
C SER A 137 -4.77 -8.85 3.76
N SER A 138 -5.20 -9.71 2.85
CA SER A 138 -6.50 -9.57 2.20
C SER A 138 -7.23 -10.91 2.16
N SER A 139 -8.56 -10.86 2.24
CA SER A 139 -9.42 -12.03 2.05
C SER A 139 -10.11 -11.93 0.69
N LYS A 140 -10.35 -13.08 0.05
CA LYS A 140 -11.12 -13.15 -1.21
C LYS A 140 -12.61 -12.82 -1.02
N GLY A 141 -13.10 -12.78 0.21
CA GLY A 141 -14.48 -12.43 0.52
C GLY A 141 -14.63 -11.73 1.88
N PRO A 142 -15.75 -11.03 2.12
CA PRO A 142 -16.01 -10.36 3.38
C PRO A 142 -16.07 -11.40 4.49
N HIS A 143 -15.16 -11.30 5.46
CA HIS A 143 -15.11 -12.20 6.60
C HIS A 143 -15.15 -11.37 7.88
N HIS A 144 -16.24 -11.47 8.64
CA HIS A 144 -16.36 -10.79 9.92
C HIS A 144 -15.21 -11.23 10.85
N GLY A 145 -14.52 -10.27 11.47
CA GLY A 145 -13.37 -10.57 12.35
C GLY A 145 -12.12 -11.07 11.62
N PHE A 146 -11.98 -10.83 10.31
CA PHE A 146 -10.79 -11.19 9.54
C PHE A 146 -9.51 -10.67 10.19
N GLU A 147 -9.44 -9.37 10.47
CA GLU A 147 -8.24 -8.72 11.02
C GLU A 147 -7.79 -9.39 12.32
N LYS A 148 -8.72 -9.62 13.25
CA LYS A 148 -8.44 -10.29 14.52
C LYS A 148 -7.92 -11.71 14.33
N LYS A 149 -8.53 -12.49 13.42
CA LYS A 149 -8.11 -13.86 13.15
C LYS A 149 -6.72 -13.91 12.50
N VAL A 150 -6.44 -13.00 11.58
CA VAL A 150 -5.13 -12.85 10.93
C VAL A 150 -4.06 -12.40 11.93
N GLU A 151 -4.39 -11.45 12.79
CA GLU A 151 -3.53 -11.00 13.88
C GLU A 151 -3.14 -12.17 14.79
N GLU A 152 -4.10 -12.96 15.26
CA GLU A 152 -3.85 -14.15 16.08
C GLU A 152 -2.96 -15.19 15.38
N LEU A 153 -3.09 -15.35 14.06
CA LEU A 153 -2.24 -16.24 13.27
C LEU A 153 -0.80 -15.71 13.21
N TYR A 154 -0.60 -14.43 12.92
CA TYR A 154 0.73 -13.84 12.90
C TYR A 154 1.41 -13.86 14.27
N GLN A 155 0.67 -13.59 15.36
CA GLN A 155 1.19 -13.72 16.72
C GLN A 155 1.64 -15.15 17.06
N LYS A 156 0.95 -16.17 16.53
CA LYS A 156 1.39 -17.56 16.68
C LYS A 156 2.64 -17.86 15.87
N LEU A 157 2.73 -17.34 14.64
CA LEU A 157 3.88 -17.52 13.75
C LEU A 157 5.13 -16.79 14.26
N GLU A 158 4.96 -15.63 14.88
CA GLU A 158 6.05 -14.82 15.47
C GLU A 158 6.81 -15.56 16.59
N LYS A 159 6.16 -16.54 17.25
CA LYS A 159 6.81 -17.39 18.27
C LYS A 159 7.85 -18.34 17.70
N ILE A 160 7.86 -18.57 16.38
CA ILE A 160 8.82 -19.44 15.72
C ILE A 160 9.98 -18.57 15.21
N PRO A 161 11.21 -18.68 15.74
CA PRO A 161 12.30 -17.72 15.47
C PRO A 161 12.57 -17.50 13.98
N ILE A 162 12.67 -18.57 13.19
CA ILE A 162 12.95 -18.48 11.75
C ILE A 162 11.81 -17.80 10.99
N VAL A 163 10.57 -18.05 11.40
CA VAL A 163 9.38 -17.44 10.79
C VAL A 163 9.30 -15.97 11.18
N ASN A 164 9.62 -15.60 12.41
CA ASN A 164 9.66 -14.20 12.84
C ASN A 164 10.62 -13.37 11.97
N THR A 165 11.82 -13.87 11.67
CA THR A 165 12.75 -13.18 10.77
C THR A 165 12.14 -12.97 9.38
N ILE A 166 11.48 -13.99 8.82
CA ILE A 166 10.79 -13.87 7.53
C ILE A 166 9.65 -12.84 7.60
N LEU A 167 8.84 -12.89 8.67
CA LEU A 167 7.73 -11.98 8.89
C LEU A 167 8.20 -10.53 8.99
N GLN A 168 9.33 -10.26 9.67
CA GLN A 168 9.91 -8.92 9.75
C GLN A 168 10.30 -8.39 8.37
N VAL A 169 10.99 -9.20 7.56
CA VAL A 169 11.39 -8.85 6.19
C VAL A 169 10.19 -8.59 5.30
N VAL A 170 9.19 -9.48 5.33
CA VAL A 170 7.96 -9.35 4.55
C VAL A 170 7.18 -8.10 4.95
N ALA A 171 7.12 -7.79 6.24
CA ALA A 171 6.43 -6.63 6.76
C ALA A 171 7.13 -5.31 6.39
N THR A 172 8.46 -5.29 6.24
CA THR A 172 9.24 -4.12 5.78
C THR A 172 9.29 -3.95 4.26
N SER A 173 9.08 -5.01 3.48
CA SER A 173 9.21 -4.94 2.03
C SER A 173 7.96 -4.33 1.37
N ALA A 174 8.06 -3.19 0.70
CA ALA A 174 6.90 -2.53 0.08
C ALA A 174 6.22 -3.38 -1.02
N PHE A 175 6.96 -4.31 -1.63
CA PHE A 175 6.53 -5.02 -2.85
C PHE A 175 6.01 -6.44 -2.59
N ILE A 176 6.11 -6.96 -1.37
CA ILE A 176 5.62 -8.30 -1.04
C ILE A 176 4.16 -8.21 -0.62
N GLU A 177 3.31 -8.85 -1.42
CA GLU A 177 1.89 -9.07 -1.14
C GLU A 177 1.64 -10.43 -0.47
N ILE A 178 0.67 -10.49 0.43
CA ILE A 178 0.23 -11.69 1.14
C ILE A 178 -1.24 -11.98 0.82
#